data_AF-A0A3G6MP13-F1
#
_entry.id   AF-A0A3G6MP13-F1
#
_cell.length_a   1.000
_cell.length_b   1.000
_cell.length_c   1.000
_cell.angle_alpha   90.00
_cell.angle_beta   90.00
_cell.angle_gamma   90.00
#
_symmetry.space_group_name_H-M   'P 1'
#
loop_
_entity.id
_entity.type
_entity.pdbx_description
1 polymer ?
#
loop_
_entity_poly.entity_id
_entity_poly.type
_entity_poly.pdbx_seq_one_letter_code
_entity_poly.pdbx_strand_id
1 'polypeptide(L)'
;MQLNPKHFDVTLDAFLNSWNLNRIRTMTIEEYAELSDHDSLCYWLEYGTKDLGVIGRMSLGKFELWKPKQGEAKEFKDDRFKMEGIFAYKRQKGNTLEEAFSNIRTSIFEIVRHSLNQDWEAIERIEFHSIVKWKLACLFSNKKLLPVYSKRALLAIARGLGHTFTNKDSSLAIQNAIIMHKPSEEDMVDFSYRVYSQFAGRDKISNKSYFIVGGKYSDDSGNDTVSVIEKFIENRCIAIGWLDWLDFSNYFGKSPKVINEFVDNNWDDESPSLGKIKSYFRNLGQMKQGDIIAVKSQGAYGQLKIIAYAEVVEREGRIYWHDDDLLGHHINVEFIEAGFVHETGETYAGTIHKLAPEKDGEKFYKIFGWYSGNQYNDVFDEEEESEFDAVNVEPTNEGYNNKIETSFERSAIASVIVNRLHNRIQNRFIQYLKKTYPDHLCSGEKRFIDAKRISPEEIIIYEIKPFASAYSCIRQGIGQLFDYLHHEKSNKPKRIIIVGPNEPTSADLKFLHEIREMLKVPFGYIAFDEANVSVKEY
;
A
#
# COMPACT_ATOMS: atom_id res chain seq x y z
N MET A 1 -8.19 -2.85 -8.06
CA MET A 1 -8.32 -3.82 -9.15
C MET A 1 -8.58 -5.17 -8.52
N GLN A 2 -9.55 -5.90 -9.04
CA GLN A 2 -9.71 -7.32 -8.75
C GLN A 2 -9.00 -8.07 -9.88
N LEU A 3 -7.84 -8.64 -9.58
CA LEU A 3 -7.09 -9.54 -10.46
C LEU A 3 -6.69 -10.72 -9.58
N ASN A 4 -7.04 -11.93 -10.00
CA ASN A 4 -6.78 -13.13 -9.24
C ASN A 4 -6.02 -14.12 -10.12
N PRO A 5 -4.67 -14.18 -10.03
CA PRO A 5 -3.87 -15.04 -10.88
C PRO A 5 -4.31 -16.51 -10.84
N LYS A 6 -4.77 -17.01 -9.68
CA LYS A 6 -5.23 -18.40 -9.50
C LYS A 6 -6.49 -18.76 -10.29
N HIS A 7 -7.35 -17.79 -10.59
CA HIS A 7 -8.62 -18.01 -11.31
C HIS A 7 -8.61 -17.42 -12.71
N PHE A 8 -7.48 -16.82 -13.14
CA PHE A 8 -7.40 -16.10 -14.40
C PHE A 8 -7.70 -17.02 -15.59
N ASP A 9 -7.01 -18.15 -15.69
CA ASP A 9 -7.15 -19.06 -16.83
C ASP A 9 -8.53 -19.70 -16.91
N VAL A 10 -9.05 -20.19 -15.79
CA VAL A 10 -10.40 -20.78 -15.73
C VAL A 10 -11.46 -19.77 -16.17
N THR A 11 -11.33 -18.52 -15.75
CA THR A 11 -12.29 -17.47 -16.10
C THR A 11 -12.11 -16.99 -17.54
N LEU A 12 -10.87 -16.94 -18.04
CA LEU A 12 -10.56 -16.61 -19.44
C LEU A 12 -11.14 -17.68 -20.37
N ASP A 13 -10.92 -18.96 -20.07
CA ASP A 13 -11.42 -20.08 -20.86
C ASP A 13 -12.95 -20.10 -20.88
N ALA A 14 -13.60 -19.87 -19.73
CA ALA A 14 -15.06 -19.77 -19.67
C ALA A 14 -15.58 -18.63 -20.56
N PHE A 15 -14.92 -17.47 -20.56
CA PHE A 15 -15.27 -16.36 -21.44
C PHE A 15 -15.06 -16.72 -22.92
N LEU A 16 -13.90 -17.25 -23.30
CA LEU A 16 -13.56 -17.55 -24.71
C LEU A 16 -14.38 -18.71 -25.29
N ASN A 17 -14.82 -19.64 -24.46
CA ASN A 17 -15.77 -20.70 -24.84
C ASN A 17 -17.15 -20.13 -25.23
N SER A 18 -17.57 -19.05 -24.56
CA SER A 18 -18.83 -18.37 -24.88
C SER A 18 -18.70 -17.34 -26.02
N TRP A 19 -17.62 -16.56 -26.02
CA TRP A 19 -17.41 -15.42 -26.90
C TRP A 19 -16.20 -15.60 -27.81
N ASN A 20 -16.47 -15.98 -29.06
CA ASN A 20 -15.48 -16.05 -30.14
C ASN A 20 -15.73 -15.00 -31.22
N LEU A 21 -14.78 -14.84 -32.15
CA LEU A 21 -14.83 -13.85 -33.23
C LEU A 21 -16.11 -13.97 -34.09
N ASN A 22 -16.60 -15.19 -34.34
CA ASN A 22 -17.81 -15.39 -35.14
C ASN A 22 -19.06 -14.90 -34.42
N ARG A 23 -19.21 -15.21 -33.12
CA ARG A 23 -20.33 -14.70 -32.31
C ARG A 23 -20.29 -13.17 -32.22
N ILE A 24 -19.12 -12.57 -31.99
CA ILE A 24 -18.96 -11.11 -31.96
C ILE A 24 -19.38 -10.47 -33.29
N ARG A 25 -19.09 -11.11 -34.43
CA ARG A 25 -19.49 -10.62 -35.75
C ARG A 25 -21.01 -10.64 -35.95
N THR A 26 -21.71 -11.63 -35.40
CA THR A 26 -23.15 -11.85 -35.65
C THR A 26 -24.05 -11.48 -34.48
N MET A 27 -23.50 -11.06 -33.34
CA MET A 27 -24.27 -10.82 -32.12
C MET A 27 -25.42 -9.83 -32.31
N THR A 28 -26.51 -10.06 -31.58
CA THR A 28 -27.63 -9.13 -31.46
C THR A 28 -27.38 -8.07 -30.39
N ILE A 29 -28.24 -7.04 -30.34
CA ILE A 29 -28.13 -5.98 -29.34
C ILE A 29 -28.41 -6.50 -27.92
N GLU A 30 -29.25 -7.51 -27.78
CA GLU A 30 -29.54 -8.18 -26.51
C GLU A 30 -28.33 -8.98 -26.02
N GLU A 31 -27.72 -9.79 -26.88
CA GLU A 31 -26.48 -10.52 -26.56
C GLU A 31 -25.33 -9.58 -26.20
N TYR A 32 -25.38 -8.33 -26.67
CA TYR A 32 -24.40 -7.32 -26.32
C TYR A 32 -24.70 -6.66 -24.96
N ALA A 33 -25.91 -6.12 -24.75
CA ALA A 33 -26.19 -5.13 -23.71
C ALA A 33 -27.09 -5.60 -22.54
N GLU A 34 -27.67 -6.81 -22.58
CA GLU A 34 -28.58 -7.32 -21.54
C GLU A 34 -27.83 -7.79 -20.29
N LEU A 35 -27.61 -6.91 -19.32
CA LEU A 35 -26.87 -7.25 -18.09
C LEU A 35 -27.59 -8.25 -17.17
N SER A 36 -28.90 -8.49 -17.36
CA SER A 36 -29.58 -9.58 -16.64
C SER A 36 -29.27 -10.95 -17.22
N ASP A 37 -28.78 -11.00 -18.47
CA ASP A 37 -28.21 -12.18 -19.07
C ASP A 37 -26.72 -12.27 -18.70
N HIS A 38 -26.40 -13.31 -17.93
CA HIS A 38 -25.04 -13.59 -17.49
C HIS A 38 -24.11 -14.05 -18.63
N ASP A 39 -24.66 -14.29 -19.83
CA ASP A 39 -23.88 -14.60 -21.03
C ASP A 39 -23.74 -13.42 -22.00
N SER A 40 -24.32 -12.25 -21.70
CA SER A 40 -24.13 -11.06 -22.54
C SER A 40 -22.69 -10.55 -22.51
N LEU A 41 -22.23 -9.94 -23.60
CA LEU A 41 -20.85 -9.45 -23.69
C LEU A 41 -20.56 -8.38 -22.64
N CYS A 42 -21.49 -7.42 -22.42
CA CYS A 42 -21.31 -6.41 -21.39
C CYS A 42 -21.27 -7.01 -19.98
N TYR A 43 -22.06 -8.05 -19.69
CA TYR A 43 -21.99 -8.75 -18.41
C TYR A 43 -20.64 -9.43 -18.22
N TRP A 44 -20.16 -10.17 -19.23
CA TRP A 44 -18.84 -10.79 -19.19
C TRP A 44 -17.73 -9.77 -18.96
N LEU A 45 -17.75 -8.66 -19.70
CA LEU A 45 -16.76 -7.59 -19.55
C LEU A 45 -16.84 -6.92 -18.16
N GLU A 46 -18.02 -6.80 -17.57
CA GLU A 46 -18.18 -6.10 -16.29
C GLU A 46 -17.94 -6.98 -15.07
N TYR A 47 -18.57 -8.15 -15.05
CA TYR A 47 -18.73 -9.03 -13.90
C TYR A 47 -18.14 -10.42 -14.13
N GLY A 48 -18.42 -11.03 -15.29
CA GLY A 48 -18.00 -12.40 -15.59
C GLY A 48 -16.47 -12.58 -15.61
N THR A 49 -15.76 -11.55 -16.06
CA THR A 49 -14.28 -11.49 -16.10
C THR A 49 -13.71 -10.60 -14.99
N LYS A 50 -14.39 -10.48 -13.84
CA LYS A 50 -13.93 -9.63 -12.72
C LYS A 50 -12.54 -10.01 -12.22
N ASP A 51 -12.18 -11.29 -12.27
CA ASP A 51 -10.89 -11.83 -11.82
C ASP A 51 -9.75 -11.53 -12.80
N LEU A 52 -10.05 -10.98 -13.99
CA LEU A 52 -9.12 -10.55 -15.04
C LEU A 52 -9.05 -9.02 -15.12
N GLY A 53 -9.35 -8.32 -14.03
CA GLY A 53 -9.43 -6.85 -13.99
C GLY A 53 -10.87 -6.34 -14.09
N VAL A 54 -11.48 -6.06 -12.95
CA VAL A 54 -12.85 -5.50 -12.85
C VAL A 54 -12.98 -4.10 -13.46
N ILE A 55 -14.10 -3.86 -14.17
CA ILE A 55 -14.47 -2.53 -14.72
C ILE A 55 -15.88 -2.03 -14.30
N GLY A 56 -16.56 -2.75 -13.39
CA GLY A 56 -17.95 -2.45 -13.02
C GLY A 56 -18.20 -1.25 -12.11
N ARG A 57 -17.16 -0.66 -11.50
CA ARG A 57 -17.31 0.56 -10.68
C ARG A 57 -17.37 1.86 -11.50
N MET A 58 -17.79 1.76 -12.76
CA MET A 58 -17.83 2.84 -13.74
C MET A 58 -19.20 2.93 -14.41
N SER A 59 -19.56 4.12 -14.90
CA SER A 59 -20.83 4.30 -15.61
C SER A 59 -20.97 3.33 -16.79
N LEU A 60 -22.21 2.89 -17.07
CA LEU A 60 -22.51 2.02 -18.21
C LEU A 60 -22.23 2.68 -19.56
N GLY A 61 -22.15 4.02 -19.60
CA GLY A 61 -21.73 4.77 -20.78
C GLY A 61 -20.36 4.37 -21.33
N LYS A 62 -19.52 3.65 -20.56
CA LYS A 62 -18.28 3.03 -21.03
C LYS A 62 -18.48 2.02 -22.16
N PHE A 63 -19.67 1.42 -22.26
CA PHE A 63 -20.02 0.50 -23.35
C PHE A 63 -20.50 1.25 -24.59
N GLU A 64 -20.72 2.56 -24.52
CA GLU A 64 -21.24 3.41 -25.61
C GLU A 64 -22.66 3.05 -26.10
N LEU A 65 -23.19 1.87 -25.75
CA LEU A 65 -24.59 1.46 -25.82
C LEU A 65 -24.92 0.53 -24.65
N TRP A 66 -26.03 0.76 -23.95
CA TRP A 66 -26.46 -0.08 -22.82
C TRP A 66 -27.97 0.00 -22.59
N LYS A 67 -28.51 -0.96 -21.83
CA LYS A 67 -29.89 -0.94 -21.33
C LYS A 67 -29.93 -0.32 -19.93
N PRO A 68 -30.56 0.85 -19.71
CA PRO A 68 -30.73 1.42 -18.37
C PRO A 68 -31.59 0.53 -17.46
N LYS A 69 -31.50 0.71 -16.14
CA LYS A 69 -32.36 -0.01 -15.20
C LYS A 69 -33.83 0.39 -15.40
N GLN A 70 -34.73 -0.56 -15.22
CA GLN A 70 -36.17 -0.36 -15.38
C GLN A 70 -36.66 0.79 -14.46
N GLY A 71 -37.40 1.75 -15.02
CA GLY A 71 -37.85 2.96 -14.31
C GLY A 71 -36.89 4.15 -14.38
N GLU A 72 -35.67 3.99 -14.93
CA GLU A 72 -34.75 5.11 -15.19
C GLU A 72 -34.90 5.62 -16.63
N ALA A 73 -36.00 6.33 -16.93
CA ALA A 73 -36.00 7.21 -18.09
C ALA A 73 -34.98 8.34 -17.83
N LYS A 74 -33.75 8.15 -18.30
CA LYS A 74 -32.67 9.11 -18.09
C LYS A 74 -32.78 10.23 -19.10
N GLU A 75 -33.21 11.40 -18.64
CA GLU A 75 -32.78 12.64 -19.27
C GLU A 75 -31.29 12.80 -19.00
N PHE A 76 -30.48 12.63 -20.05
CA PHE A 76 -29.05 12.86 -19.96
C PHE A 76 -28.82 14.37 -19.83
N LYS A 77 -28.05 14.77 -18.80
CA LYS A 77 -27.69 16.18 -18.58
C LYS A 77 -26.86 16.78 -19.71
N ASP A 78 -26.30 15.94 -20.58
CA ASP A 78 -25.52 16.34 -21.74
C ASP A 78 -25.96 15.57 -22.99
N ASP A 79 -25.79 16.20 -24.16
CA ASP A 79 -26.21 15.65 -25.45
C ASP A 79 -25.32 14.51 -25.96
N ARG A 80 -24.44 13.92 -25.14
CA ARG A 80 -23.54 12.85 -25.60
C ARG A 80 -24.28 11.54 -25.87
N PHE A 81 -25.39 11.31 -25.18
CA PHE A 81 -26.18 10.10 -25.26
C PHE A 81 -27.63 10.41 -25.65
N LYS A 82 -28.29 9.44 -26.28
CA LYS A 82 -29.73 9.48 -26.55
C LYS A 82 -30.38 8.14 -26.23
N MET A 83 -31.69 8.19 -25.95
CA MET A 83 -32.54 7.04 -25.75
C MET A 83 -33.29 6.71 -27.03
N GLU A 84 -33.40 5.42 -27.36
CA GLU A 84 -34.29 4.90 -28.39
C GLU A 84 -34.82 3.54 -27.94
N GLY A 85 -36.15 3.42 -27.83
CA GLY A 85 -36.77 2.29 -27.15
C GLY A 85 -36.30 2.18 -25.70
N ILE A 86 -35.77 1.00 -25.34
CA ILE A 86 -35.25 0.70 -24.00
C ILE A 86 -33.73 0.84 -23.88
N PHE A 87 -33.06 1.32 -24.93
CA PHE A 87 -31.60 1.41 -24.98
C PHE A 87 -31.14 2.87 -24.97
N ALA A 88 -29.98 3.09 -24.35
CA ALA A 88 -29.22 4.33 -24.42
C ALA A 88 -27.97 4.10 -25.26
N TYR A 89 -27.59 5.07 -26.09
CA TYR A 89 -26.36 4.99 -26.87
C TYR A 89 -25.75 6.36 -27.16
N LYS A 90 -24.45 6.35 -27.45
CA LYS A 90 -23.65 7.54 -27.75
C LYS A 90 -24.04 8.08 -29.13
N ARG A 91 -24.45 9.36 -29.21
CA ARG A 91 -24.95 9.97 -30.46
C ARG A 91 -23.95 9.87 -31.62
N GLN A 92 -22.66 9.98 -31.31
CA GLN A 92 -21.58 9.88 -32.29
C GLN A 92 -21.49 8.51 -32.98
N LYS A 93 -22.17 7.48 -32.46
CA LYS A 93 -22.16 6.15 -33.07
C LYS A 93 -23.24 5.96 -34.13
N GLY A 94 -24.27 6.79 -34.20
CA GLY A 94 -25.29 6.66 -35.25
C GLY A 94 -26.54 7.52 -35.04
N ASN A 95 -27.31 7.70 -36.10
CA ASN A 95 -28.58 8.42 -36.10
C ASN A 95 -29.77 7.56 -35.62
N THR A 96 -29.68 6.24 -35.74
CA THR A 96 -30.63 5.28 -35.15
C THR A 96 -29.93 4.29 -34.23
N LEU A 97 -30.70 3.53 -33.46
CA LEU A 97 -30.18 2.47 -32.60
C LEU A 97 -29.46 1.39 -33.41
N GLU A 98 -30.00 1.00 -34.56
CA GLU A 98 -29.42 -0.02 -35.44
C GLU A 98 -28.08 0.44 -36.01
N GLU A 99 -28.00 1.70 -36.46
CA GLU A 99 -26.76 2.28 -36.97
C GLU A 99 -25.69 2.33 -35.87
N ALA A 100 -26.08 2.79 -34.67
CA ALA A 100 -25.19 2.86 -33.53
C ALA A 100 -24.67 1.48 -33.10
N PHE A 101 -25.57 0.49 -33.02
CA PHE A 101 -25.19 -0.87 -32.68
C PHE A 101 -24.29 -1.49 -33.76
N SER A 102 -24.58 -1.28 -35.04
CA SER A 102 -23.74 -1.75 -36.15
C SER A 102 -22.31 -1.20 -36.07
N ASN A 103 -22.16 0.09 -35.78
CA ASN A 103 -20.85 0.75 -35.65
C ASN A 103 -20.09 0.30 -34.39
N ILE A 104 -20.80 0.08 -33.27
CA ILE A 104 -20.23 -0.49 -32.05
C ILE A 104 -19.76 -1.94 -32.26
N ARG A 105 -20.60 -2.79 -32.86
CA ARG A 105 -20.26 -4.18 -33.19
C ARG A 105 -19.05 -4.25 -34.12
N THR A 106 -18.99 -3.37 -35.13
CA THR A 106 -17.83 -3.28 -36.03
C THR A 106 -16.57 -2.89 -35.27
N SER A 107 -16.64 -1.90 -34.37
CA SER A 107 -15.49 -1.49 -33.56
C SER A 107 -14.97 -2.64 -32.67
N ILE A 108 -15.89 -3.37 -32.01
CA ILE A 108 -15.56 -4.51 -31.16
C ILE A 108 -14.95 -5.65 -31.99
N PHE A 109 -15.56 -5.97 -33.13
CA PHE A 109 -15.04 -6.98 -34.06
C PHE A 109 -13.61 -6.66 -34.50
N GLU A 110 -13.33 -5.41 -34.88
CA GLU A 110 -11.99 -4.99 -35.28
C GLU A 110 -10.98 -5.06 -34.12
N ILE A 111 -11.35 -4.64 -32.90
CA ILE A 111 -10.50 -4.78 -31.71
C ILE A 111 -10.09 -6.24 -31.49
N VAL A 112 -11.06 -7.16 -31.58
CA VAL A 112 -10.84 -8.60 -31.36
C VAL A 112 -9.98 -9.18 -32.48
N ARG A 113 -10.31 -8.87 -33.75
CA ARG A 113 -9.55 -9.33 -34.92
C ARG A 113 -8.09 -8.87 -34.86
N HIS A 114 -7.85 -7.60 -34.55
CA HIS A 114 -6.50 -7.07 -34.40
C HIS A 114 -5.78 -7.65 -33.17
N SER A 115 -6.48 -7.95 -32.08
CA SER A 115 -5.88 -8.60 -30.91
C SER A 115 -5.37 -10.01 -31.21
N LEU A 116 -6.19 -10.81 -31.91
CA LEU A 116 -5.81 -12.15 -32.38
C LEU A 116 -4.58 -12.12 -33.31
N ASN A 117 -4.43 -11.04 -34.08
CA ASN A 117 -3.30 -10.81 -34.98
C ASN A 117 -2.12 -10.07 -34.34
N GLN A 118 -2.23 -9.67 -33.07
CA GLN A 118 -1.23 -8.88 -32.33
C GLN A 118 -0.89 -7.52 -32.96
N ASP A 119 -1.87 -6.88 -33.63
CA ASP A 119 -1.75 -5.55 -34.23
C ASP A 119 -2.25 -4.47 -33.26
N TRP A 120 -1.41 -4.15 -32.28
CA TRP A 120 -1.77 -3.26 -31.17
C TRP A 120 -1.93 -1.80 -31.61
N GLU A 121 -1.15 -1.38 -32.61
CA GLU A 121 -1.21 -0.06 -33.19
C GLU A 121 -2.55 0.19 -33.88
N ALA A 122 -3.11 -0.81 -34.57
CA ALA A 122 -4.46 -0.71 -35.10
C ALA A 122 -5.51 -0.59 -34.00
N ILE A 123 -5.39 -1.34 -32.91
CA ILE A 123 -6.29 -1.23 -31.75
C ILE A 123 -6.24 0.18 -31.14
N GLU A 124 -5.05 0.78 -30.98
CA GLU A 124 -4.93 2.13 -30.42
C GLU A 124 -5.71 3.15 -31.26
N ARG A 125 -5.74 3.03 -32.59
CA ARG A 125 -6.46 3.93 -33.50
C ARG A 125 -7.99 3.77 -33.50
N ILE A 126 -8.52 2.65 -32.98
CA ILE A 126 -9.98 2.44 -32.94
C ILE A 126 -10.62 3.38 -31.92
N GLU A 127 -11.59 4.17 -32.37
CA GLU A 127 -12.40 5.05 -31.53
C GLU A 127 -13.42 4.25 -30.73
N PHE A 128 -13.04 3.88 -29.52
CA PHE A 128 -13.91 3.23 -28.55
C PHE A 128 -13.50 3.65 -27.13
N HIS A 129 -14.38 3.45 -26.16
CA HIS A 129 -14.03 3.76 -24.78
C HIS A 129 -12.77 2.98 -24.33
N SER A 130 -11.73 3.71 -23.94
CA SER A 130 -10.37 3.18 -23.77
C SER A 130 -10.30 1.95 -22.85
N ILE A 131 -11.01 1.95 -21.72
CA ILE A 131 -11.00 0.82 -20.78
C ILE A 131 -11.64 -0.44 -21.38
N VAL A 132 -12.73 -0.30 -22.13
CA VAL A 132 -13.39 -1.46 -22.74
C VAL A 132 -12.58 -1.96 -23.92
N LYS A 133 -12.01 -1.04 -24.71
CA LYS A 133 -11.09 -1.33 -25.81
C LYS A 133 -9.92 -2.20 -25.38
N TRP A 134 -9.19 -1.76 -24.34
CA TRP A 134 -8.02 -2.49 -23.84
C TRP A 134 -8.40 -3.76 -23.07
N LYS A 135 -9.58 -3.82 -22.44
CA LYS A 135 -10.08 -5.06 -21.85
C LYS A 135 -10.40 -6.12 -22.90
N LEU A 136 -11.12 -5.76 -23.95
CA LEU A 136 -11.38 -6.65 -25.09
C LEU A 136 -10.07 -7.13 -25.73
N ALA A 137 -9.15 -6.20 -25.99
CA ALA A 137 -7.84 -6.55 -26.53
C ALA A 137 -7.13 -7.56 -25.62
N CYS A 138 -7.07 -7.32 -24.31
CA CYS A 138 -6.42 -8.22 -23.36
C CYS A 138 -7.01 -9.63 -23.35
N LEU A 139 -8.33 -9.76 -23.34
CA LEU A 139 -9.01 -11.07 -23.31
C LEU A 139 -8.68 -11.92 -24.55
N PHE A 140 -8.52 -11.31 -25.72
CA PHE A 140 -8.18 -12.03 -26.97
C PHE A 140 -6.68 -12.03 -27.30
N SER A 141 -5.83 -11.51 -26.41
CA SER A 141 -4.40 -11.30 -26.70
C SER A 141 -3.53 -12.55 -26.52
N ASN A 142 -4.09 -13.66 -26.02
CA ASN A 142 -3.31 -14.82 -25.56
C ASN A 142 -2.23 -14.42 -24.53
N LYS A 143 -2.65 -13.68 -23.48
CA LYS A 143 -1.80 -13.16 -22.39
C LYS A 143 -0.61 -12.30 -22.86
N LYS A 144 -0.74 -11.60 -23.99
CA LYS A 144 0.29 -10.67 -24.49
C LYS A 144 0.12 -9.23 -24.01
N LEU A 145 -1.01 -8.91 -23.40
CA LEU A 145 -1.31 -7.59 -22.83
C LEU A 145 -1.51 -7.67 -21.32
N LEU A 146 -1.29 -6.55 -20.64
CA LEU A 146 -1.52 -6.39 -19.21
C LEU A 146 -3.04 -6.37 -18.93
N PRO A 147 -3.57 -7.15 -17.97
CA PRO A 147 -4.92 -7.03 -17.44
C PRO A 147 -5.10 -5.77 -16.56
N VAL A 148 -4.59 -4.62 -17.02
CA VAL A 148 -4.65 -3.30 -16.37
C VAL A 148 -5.12 -2.27 -17.39
N TYR A 149 -6.38 -1.86 -17.31
CA TYR A 149 -7.01 -1.08 -18.39
C TYR A 149 -7.07 0.42 -18.15
N SER A 150 -7.00 0.86 -16.88
CA SER A 150 -7.14 2.27 -16.55
C SER A 150 -5.85 3.03 -16.82
N LYS A 151 -5.94 4.13 -17.57
CA LYS A 151 -4.80 5.01 -17.87
C LYS A 151 -4.03 5.42 -16.61
N ARG A 152 -4.77 5.75 -15.55
CA ARG A 152 -4.22 6.13 -14.24
C ARG A 152 -3.38 5.02 -13.62
N ALA A 153 -3.82 3.76 -13.68
CA ALA A 153 -3.06 2.64 -13.11
C ALA A 153 -1.83 2.35 -13.95
N LEU A 154 -1.95 2.34 -15.29
CA LEU A 154 -0.81 2.21 -16.19
C LEU A 154 0.24 3.29 -15.92
N LEU A 155 -0.17 4.54 -15.78
CA LEU A 155 0.74 5.64 -15.42
C LEU A 155 1.42 5.43 -14.07
N ALA A 156 0.69 4.96 -13.06
CA ALA A 156 1.27 4.71 -11.75
C ALA A 156 2.27 3.56 -11.78
N ILE A 157 1.98 2.47 -12.51
CA ILE A 157 2.92 1.36 -12.71
C ILE A 157 4.15 1.82 -13.47
N ALA A 158 3.96 2.48 -14.62
CA ALA A 158 5.07 2.93 -15.44
C ALA A 158 6.00 3.88 -14.69
N ARG A 159 5.44 4.79 -13.86
CA ARG A 159 6.25 5.64 -12.96
C ARG A 159 6.99 4.84 -11.91
N GLY A 160 6.35 3.84 -11.31
CA GLY A 160 6.98 2.92 -10.37
C GLY A 160 8.15 2.14 -10.98
N LEU A 161 8.08 1.89 -12.29
CA LEU A 161 9.13 1.27 -13.11
C LEU A 161 10.09 2.29 -13.74
N GLY A 162 10.05 3.57 -13.35
CA GLY A 162 11.02 4.58 -13.81
C GLY A 162 10.65 5.34 -15.08
N HIS A 163 9.47 5.16 -15.66
CA HIS A 163 9.04 5.90 -16.85
C HIS A 163 8.31 7.22 -16.54
N THR A 164 8.50 8.22 -17.41
CA THR A 164 8.01 9.60 -17.26
C THR A 164 6.76 9.91 -18.12
N PHE A 165 5.83 8.96 -18.22
CA PHE A 165 4.61 9.15 -19.01
C PHE A 165 3.58 10.08 -18.36
N THR A 166 2.78 10.72 -19.21
CA THR A 166 1.69 11.63 -18.89
C THR A 166 0.33 11.14 -19.40
N ASN A 167 -0.74 11.84 -19.06
CA ASN A 167 -2.08 11.53 -19.59
C ASN A 167 -2.21 11.73 -21.11
N LYS A 168 -1.26 12.41 -21.76
CA LYS A 168 -1.28 12.67 -23.21
C LYS A 168 -0.71 11.50 -24.03
N ASP A 169 0.15 10.69 -23.42
CA ASP A 169 0.77 9.55 -24.09
C ASP A 169 -0.27 8.48 -24.42
N SER A 170 0.00 7.60 -25.38
CA SER A 170 -0.94 6.52 -25.75
C SER A 170 -0.95 5.41 -24.71
N SER A 171 -2.05 4.66 -24.57
CA SER A 171 -2.11 3.56 -23.59
C SER A 171 -1.21 2.40 -24.01
N LEU A 172 -1.09 2.18 -25.32
CA LEU A 172 -0.17 1.23 -25.91
C LEU A 172 1.29 1.53 -25.53
N ALA A 173 1.75 2.78 -25.69
CA ALA A 173 3.13 3.13 -25.38
C ALA A 173 3.49 2.84 -23.92
N ILE A 174 2.60 3.24 -23.00
CA ILE A 174 2.79 2.99 -21.57
C ILE A 174 2.80 1.48 -21.27
N GLN A 175 1.87 0.75 -21.86
CA GLN A 175 1.76 -0.70 -21.65
C GLN A 175 2.98 -1.46 -22.20
N ASN A 176 3.46 -1.11 -23.40
CA ASN A 176 4.67 -1.71 -23.96
C ASN A 176 5.88 -1.45 -23.06
N ALA A 177 6.00 -0.22 -22.56
CA ALA A 177 7.08 0.16 -21.63
C ALA A 177 7.06 -0.67 -20.34
N ILE A 178 5.88 -0.88 -19.75
CA ILE A 178 5.72 -1.75 -18.59
C ILE A 178 6.07 -3.20 -18.95
N ILE A 179 5.61 -3.73 -20.07
CA ILE A 179 5.85 -5.12 -20.49
C ILE A 179 7.35 -5.40 -20.73
N MET A 180 8.14 -4.41 -21.15
CA MET A 180 9.60 -4.56 -21.29
C MET A 180 10.31 -4.92 -19.97
N HIS A 181 9.71 -4.59 -18.83
CA HIS A 181 10.24 -4.94 -17.49
C HIS A 181 9.82 -6.33 -17.02
N LYS A 182 9.05 -7.07 -17.82
CA LYS A 182 8.60 -8.41 -17.46
C LYS A 182 9.75 -9.41 -17.62
N PRO A 183 10.19 -10.11 -16.55
CA PRO A 183 11.14 -11.22 -16.66
C PRO A 183 10.65 -12.31 -17.62
N SER A 184 11.56 -12.97 -18.35
CA SER A 184 11.19 -14.00 -19.34
C SER A 184 10.39 -15.14 -18.71
N GLU A 185 10.79 -15.56 -17.51
CA GLU A 185 10.24 -16.73 -16.79
C GLU A 185 8.92 -16.45 -16.05
N GLU A 186 8.53 -15.19 -15.85
CA GLU A 186 7.31 -14.86 -15.11
C GLU A 186 6.08 -14.94 -16.02
N ASP A 187 4.92 -15.38 -15.53
CA ASP A 187 3.68 -15.28 -16.31
C ASP A 187 3.20 -13.81 -16.41
N MET A 188 2.55 -13.42 -17.51
CA MET A 188 2.05 -12.04 -17.70
C MET A 188 1.08 -11.62 -16.59
N VAL A 189 0.25 -12.53 -16.11
CA VAL A 189 -0.76 -12.26 -15.09
C VAL A 189 -0.11 -12.06 -13.73
N ASP A 190 0.86 -12.90 -13.38
CA ASP A 190 1.62 -12.79 -12.14
C ASP A 190 2.43 -11.50 -12.11
N PHE A 191 3.14 -11.20 -13.21
CA PHE A 191 3.84 -9.92 -13.40
C PHE A 191 2.89 -8.74 -13.20
N SER A 192 1.74 -8.75 -13.88
CA SER A 192 0.75 -7.68 -13.81
C SER A 192 0.19 -7.50 -12.42
N TYR A 193 -0.08 -8.60 -11.71
CA TYR A 193 -0.55 -8.57 -10.33
C TYR A 193 0.49 -7.96 -9.40
N ARG A 194 1.77 -8.38 -9.54
CA ARG A 194 2.90 -7.88 -8.77
C ARG A 194 3.10 -6.38 -8.97
N VAL A 195 3.28 -5.92 -10.20
CA VAL A 195 3.55 -4.50 -10.49
C VAL A 195 2.35 -3.61 -10.18
N TYR A 196 1.13 -4.08 -10.40
CA TYR A 196 -0.05 -3.34 -9.97
C TYR A 196 -0.10 -3.24 -8.44
N SER A 197 0.08 -4.34 -7.71
CA SER A 197 0.05 -4.36 -6.25
C SER A 197 1.15 -3.52 -5.62
N GLN A 198 2.28 -3.38 -6.31
CA GLN A 198 3.41 -2.58 -5.90
C GLN A 198 3.20 -1.08 -6.15
N PHE A 199 2.65 -0.70 -7.32
CA PHE A 199 2.71 0.70 -7.78
C PHE A 199 1.34 1.36 -8.01
N ALA A 200 0.29 0.61 -8.37
CA ALA A 200 -1.04 1.16 -8.72
C ALA A 200 -2.16 0.72 -7.78
N GLY A 201 -1.89 -0.22 -6.89
CA GLY A 201 -2.77 -0.80 -5.89
C GLY A 201 -3.20 0.22 -4.85
N ARG A 202 -4.22 1.02 -5.18
CA ARG A 202 -4.86 1.95 -4.23
C ARG A 202 -5.62 1.24 -3.10
N ASP A 203 -5.92 -0.05 -3.26
CA ASP A 203 -6.92 -0.74 -2.44
C ASP A 203 -6.48 -1.08 -1.01
N LYS A 204 -5.31 -0.61 -0.55
CA LYS A 204 -4.93 -0.66 0.87
C LYS A 204 -4.42 0.63 1.48
N ILE A 205 -4.18 1.72 0.73
CA ILE A 205 -3.56 2.94 1.31
C ILE A 205 -4.59 4.07 1.47
N SER A 206 -5.61 4.17 0.61
CA SER A 206 -6.59 5.28 0.68
C SER A 206 -7.79 5.04 1.62
N ASN A 207 -7.78 3.98 2.43
CA ASN A 207 -8.85 3.71 3.40
C ASN A 207 -8.32 3.34 4.79
N LYS A 208 -7.00 3.39 5.03
CA LYS A 208 -6.43 3.11 6.36
C LYS A 208 -6.84 4.20 7.33
N SER A 209 -7.32 3.78 8.48
CA SER A 209 -7.39 4.63 9.67
C SER A 209 -6.09 4.46 10.47
N TYR A 210 -5.70 5.51 11.16
CA TYR A 210 -4.48 5.54 11.96
C TYR A 210 -4.86 5.76 13.41
N PHE A 211 -4.38 4.87 14.28
CA PHE A 211 -4.73 4.87 15.68
C PHE A 211 -3.51 4.91 16.58
N ILE A 212 -3.63 5.63 17.70
CA ILE A 212 -2.67 5.55 18.80
C ILE A 212 -3.35 4.79 19.92
N VAL A 213 -2.73 3.71 20.42
CA VAL A 213 -3.26 2.88 21.52
C VAL A 213 -2.28 2.83 22.68
N GLY A 214 -2.77 2.95 23.92
CA GLY A 214 -1.95 2.87 25.13
C GLY A 214 -1.48 1.45 25.43
N GLY A 215 -0.19 1.29 25.74
CA GLY A 215 0.44 0.02 26.14
C GLY A 215 0.80 -0.06 27.62
N LYS A 216 0.06 0.63 28.49
CA LYS A 216 0.21 0.58 29.95
C LYS A 216 -1.16 0.49 30.63
N TYR A 217 -1.33 -0.49 31.52
CA TYR A 217 -2.55 -0.68 32.32
C TYR A 217 -2.24 -0.63 33.81
N SER A 218 -3.25 -0.35 34.63
CA SER A 218 -3.14 -0.39 36.09
C SER A 218 -2.83 -1.82 36.54
N ASP A 219 -1.97 -1.96 37.55
CA ASP A 219 -1.80 -3.23 38.25
C ASP A 219 -3.05 -3.59 39.09
N ASP A 220 -3.11 -4.84 39.56
CA ASP A 220 -4.19 -5.37 40.41
C ASP A 220 -4.34 -4.61 41.75
N SER A 221 -3.37 -3.75 42.09
CA SER A 221 -3.36 -2.93 43.30
C SER A 221 -3.71 -1.46 43.05
N GLY A 222 -3.97 -1.06 41.79
CA GLY A 222 -4.28 0.30 41.37
C GLY A 222 -3.15 1.33 41.56
N ASN A 223 -1.92 0.88 41.85
CA ASN A 223 -0.83 1.75 42.33
C ASN A 223 0.22 2.05 41.26
N ASP A 224 0.57 1.07 40.42
CA ASP A 224 1.53 1.24 39.31
C ASP A 224 0.90 0.94 37.94
N THR A 225 1.46 1.60 36.90
CA THR A 225 1.10 1.31 35.50
C THR A 225 2.13 0.38 34.87
N VAL A 226 1.73 -0.86 34.59
CA VAL A 226 2.60 -1.91 34.02
C VAL A 226 2.50 -1.89 32.50
N SER A 227 3.63 -2.05 31.81
CA SER A 227 3.62 -2.18 30.35
C SER A 227 3.07 -3.54 29.93
N VAL A 228 2.17 -3.55 28.96
CA VAL A 228 1.56 -4.79 28.42
C VAL A 228 2.08 -5.15 27.02
N ILE A 229 3.18 -4.53 26.58
CA ILE A 229 3.70 -4.72 25.23
C ILE A 229 4.18 -6.16 24.97
N GLU A 230 4.69 -6.85 26.00
CA GLU A 230 5.13 -8.25 25.89
C GLU A 230 3.92 -9.15 25.58
N LYS A 231 2.83 -9.01 26.36
CA LYS A 231 1.56 -9.71 26.10
C LYS A 231 1.03 -9.41 24.70
N PHE A 232 1.13 -8.17 24.22
CA PHE A 232 0.72 -7.81 22.87
C PHE A 232 1.51 -8.57 21.79
N ILE A 233 2.84 -8.62 21.93
CA ILE A 233 3.73 -9.28 20.97
C ILE A 233 3.52 -10.81 21.00
N GLU A 234 3.50 -11.41 22.19
CA GLU A 234 3.32 -12.86 22.39
C GLU A 234 2.01 -13.35 21.77
N ASN A 235 0.92 -12.59 21.97
CA ASN A 235 -0.41 -12.95 21.48
C ASN A 235 -0.73 -12.35 20.09
N ARG A 236 0.22 -11.64 19.47
CA ARG A 236 0.08 -10.95 18.17
C ARG A 236 -1.23 -10.15 18.08
N CYS A 237 -1.45 -9.33 19.10
CA CYS A 237 -2.66 -8.55 19.28
C CYS A 237 -2.36 -7.18 19.91
N ILE A 238 -3.31 -6.25 19.83
CA ILE A 238 -3.34 -5.03 20.64
C ILE A 238 -4.69 -4.98 21.33
N ALA A 239 -4.70 -4.71 22.63
CA ALA A 239 -5.91 -4.70 23.43
C ALA A 239 -6.29 -3.31 23.97
N ILE A 240 -7.47 -3.21 24.58
CA ILE A 240 -7.82 -2.15 25.54
C ILE A 240 -8.42 -2.77 26.81
N GLY A 241 -8.06 -2.27 27.99
CA GLY A 241 -8.51 -2.80 29.29
C GLY A 241 -9.71 -2.06 29.90
N TRP A 242 -10.65 -1.57 29.10
CA TRP A 242 -11.88 -0.95 29.62
C TRP A 242 -13.06 -1.88 29.38
N LEU A 243 -13.95 -2.06 30.36
CA LEU A 243 -15.05 -3.04 30.30
C LEU A 243 -14.56 -4.43 29.88
N ASP A 244 -13.36 -4.81 30.33
CA ASP A 244 -12.68 -6.04 29.90
C ASP A 244 -13.44 -7.31 30.28
N TRP A 245 -14.32 -7.27 31.27
CA TRP A 245 -15.22 -8.34 31.69
C TRP A 245 -16.47 -8.55 30.80
N LEU A 246 -16.67 -7.76 29.74
CA LEU A 246 -17.84 -7.86 28.86
C LEU A 246 -17.43 -8.13 27.43
N ASP A 247 -18.07 -9.09 26.75
CA ASP A 247 -17.78 -9.35 25.34
C ASP A 247 -18.40 -8.28 24.41
N PHE A 248 -17.55 -7.58 23.66
CA PHE A 248 -17.95 -6.55 22.68
C PHE A 248 -18.17 -7.12 21.26
N SER A 249 -18.05 -8.44 21.05
CA SER A 249 -18.14 -9.11 19.74
C SER A 249 -19.41 -8.76 18.96
N ASN A 250 -20.56 -8.71 19.63
CA ASN A 250 -21.85 -8.39 18.99
C ASN A 250 -21.99 -6.93 18.54
N TYR A 251 -21.12 -6.06 19.04
CA TYR A 251 -21.11 -4.61 18.80
C TYR A 251 -19.96 -4.16 17.89
N PHE A 252 -18.93 -4.99 17.73
CA PHE A 252 -17.83 -4.73 16.81
C PHE A 252 -18.32 -4.59 15.36
N GLY A 253 -17.87 -3.55 14.66
CA GLY A 253 -18.31 -3.22 13.30
C GLY A 253 -19.72 -2.63 13.20
N LYS A 254 -20.45 -2.42 14.31
CA LYS A 254 -21.80 -1.83 14.30
C LYS A 254 -21.75 -0.31 14.22
N SER A 255 -22.93 0.30 14.08
CA SER A 255 -23.05 1.76 14.00
C SER A 255 -22.67 2.44 15.32
N PRO A 256 -22.22 3.71 15.29
CA PRO A 256 -21.90 4.46 16.52
C PRO A 256 -23.02 4.50 17.54
N LYS A 257 -24.29 4.44 17.11
CA LYS A 257 -25.45 4.40 17.99
C LYS A 257 -25.46 3.10 18.82
N VAL A 258 -25.34 1.96 18.15
CA VAL A 258 -25.32 0.63 18.78
C VAL A 258 -24.13 0.46 19.71
N ILE A 259 -22.96 0.97 19.31
CA ILE A 259 -21.76 0.96 20.17
C ILE A 259 -21.95 1.85 21.41
N ASN A 260 -22.57 3.03 21.26
CA ASN A 260 -22.82 3.89 22.40
C ASN A 260 -23.83 3.27 23.38
N GLU A 261 -24.84 2.56 22.89
CA GLU A 261 -25.81 1.83 23.73
C GLU A 261 -25.13 0.74 24.57
N PHE A 262 -24.13 0.03 24.03
CA PHE A 262 -23.30 -0.89 24.82
C PHE A 262 -22.64 -0.17 26.00
N VAL A 263 -22.01 0.99 25.76
CA VAL A 263 -21.35 1.74 26.84
C VAL A 263 -22.37 2.32 27.83
N ASP A 264 -23.48 2.87 27.34
CA ASP A 264 -24.53 3.46 28.19
C ASP A 264 -25.11 2.48 29.21
N ASN A 265 -25.21 1.21 28.83
CA ASN A 265 -25.79 0.17 29.68
C ASN A 265 -24.79 -0.45 30.67
N ASN A 266 -23.49 -0.23 30.47
CA ASN A 266 -22.45 -0.98 31.18
C ASN A 266 -21.38 -0.09 31.86
N TRP A 267 -21.42 1.23 31.65
CA TRP A 267 -20.49 2.17 32.28
C TRP A 267 -21.21 3.12 33.25
N ASP A 268 -21.01 2.89 34.55
CA ASP A 268 -21.59 3.66 35.65
C ASP A 268 -20.54 4.46 36.47
N ASP A 269 -19.26 4.24 36.22
CA ASP A 269 -18.17 4.93 36.89
C ASP A 269 -18.07 6.43 36.53
N GLU A 270 -17.66 7.24 37.53
CA GLU A 270 -17.50 8.69 37.37
C GLU A 270 -16.26 9.08 36.54
N SER A 271 -15.25 8.21 36.46
CA SER A 271 -13.99 8.47 35.77
C SER A 271 -13.42 7.24 35.07
N PRO A 272 -13.05 7.34 33.78
CA PRO A 272 -13.19 8.49 32.89
C PRO A 272 -14.66 8.77 32.52
N SER A 273 -14.93 9.97 32.01
CA SER A 273 -16.30 10.35 31.63
C SER A 273 -16.91 9.42 30.58
N LEU A 274 -18.23 9.21 30.66
CA LEU A 274 -19.01 8.39 29.73
C LEU A 274 -18.70 8.69 28.24
N GLY A 275 -18.59 9.98 27.88
CA GLY A 275 -18.26 10.38 26.52
C GLY A 275 -16.88 9.91 26.04
N LYS A 276 -15.93 9.76 26.97
CA LYS A 276 -14.58 9.28 26.70
C LYS A 276 -14.55 7.78 26.47
N ILE A 277 -15.24 6.97 27.28
CA ILE A 277 -15.39 5.52 27.05
C ILE A 277 -16.14 5.25 25.74
N LYS A 278 -17.23 5.99 25.46
CA LYS A 278 -17.91 5.93 24.15
C LYS A 278 -16.98 6.20 22.98
N SER A 279 -16.06 7.17 23.13
CA SER A 279 -15.04 7.42 22.10
C SER A 279 -14.12 6.22 21.90
N TYR A 280 -13.72 5.55 22.99
CA TYR A 280 -12.83 4.40 22.92
C TYR A 280 -13.45 3.23 22.19
N PHE A 281 -14.67 2.84 22.56
CA PHE A 281 -15.38 1.74 21.90
C PHE A 281 -15.78 2.07 20.46
N ARG A 282 -16.09 3.33 20.13
CA ARG A 282 -16.31 3.73 18.73
C ARG A 282 -15.05 3.60 17.89
N ASN A 283 -13.89 3.99 18.41
CA ASN A 283 -12.63 3.85 17.68
C ASN A 283 -12.25 2.36 17.54
N LEU A 284 -12.37 1.58 18.61
CA LEU A 284 -12.12 0.13 18.58
C LEU A 284 -13.04 -0.58 17.58
N GLY A 285 -14.36 -0.39 17.73
CA GLY A 285 -15.37 -1.05 16.90
C GLY A 285 -15.39 -0.65 15.44
N GLN A 286 -14.61 0.36 15.04
CA GLN A 286 -14.47 0.81 13.65
C GLN A 286 -13.13 0.40 13.00
N MET A 287 -12.25 -0.28 13.74
CA MET A 287 -11.00 -0.80 13.19
C MET A 287 -11.29 -1.86 12.12
N LYS A 288 -10.50 -1.81 11.05
CA LYS A 288 -10.59 -2.76 9.94
C LYS A 288 -9.21 -3.21 9.48
N GLN A 289 -9.19 -4.32 8.76
CA GLN A 289 -7.96 -4.87 8.19
C GLN A 289 -7.21 -3.80 7.38
N GLY A 290 -5.91 -3.68 7.62
CA GLY A 290 -5.02 -2.72 6.99
C GLY A 290 -4.82 -1.41 7.75
N ASP A 291 -5.65 -1.11 8.76
CA ASP A 291 -5.44 0.06 9.63
C ASP A 291 -4.10 -0.02 10.36
N ILE A 292 -3.48 1.12 10.66
CA ILE A 292 -2.17 1.20 11.35
C ILE A 292 -2.37 1.65 12.79
N ILE A 293 -1.72 0.94 13.72
CA ILE A 293 -1.72 1.26 15.14
C ILE A 293 -0.30 1.60 15.59
N ALA A 294 -0.13 2.76 16.22
CA ALA A 294 1.04 3.12 17.01
C ALA A 294 0.77 2.86 18.49
N VAL A 295 1.57 2.00 19.12
CA VAL A 295 1.46 1.72 20.56
C VAL A 295 2.30 2.72 21.33
N LYS A 296 1.70 3.39 22.33
CA LYS A 296 2.38 4.38 23.18
C LYS A 296 2.67 3.85 24.59
N SER A 297 3.84 4.17 25.13
CA SER A 297 4.18 3.95 26.55
C SER A 297 3.89 5.18 27.43
N GLN A 298 3.84 6.37 26.83
CA GLN A 298 3.49 7.63 27.46
C GLN A 298 2.82 8.54 26.44
N GLY A 299 1.90 9.40 26.87
CA GLY A 299 1.17 10.29 25.95
C GLY A 299 0.70 11.61 26.53
N ALA A 300 1.18 12.01 27.71
CA ALA A 300 0.77 13.25 28.38
C ALA A 300 1.89 14.31 28.33
N TYR A 301 1.52 15.58 28.50
CA TYR A 301 2.46 16.71 28.70
C TYR A 301 3.54 16.87 27.61
N GLY A 302 3.20 16.64 26.34
CA GLY A 302 4.14 16.75 25.22
C GLY A 302 5.16 15.61 25.15
N GLN A 303 4.96 14.53 25.92
CA GLN A 303 5.89 13.40 26.01
C GLN A 303 5.27 12.14 25.42
N LEU A 304 4.69 12.23 24.20
CA LEU A 304 4.27 11.04 23.47
C LEU A 304 5.49 10.19 23.11
N LYS A 305 5.51 8.95 23.63
CA LYS A 305 6.53 7.94 23.38
C LYS A 305 5.89 6.75 22.68
N ILE A 306 6.20 6.55 21.40
CA ILE A 306 5.77 5.38 20.63
C ILE A 306 6.80 4.26 20.79
N ILE A 307 6.31 3.03 20.99
CA ILE A 307 7.13 1.85 21.28
C ILE A 307 6.91 0.68 20.32
N ALA A 308 5.85 0.74 19.51
CA ALA A 308 5.58 -0.23 18.45
C ALA A 308 4.66 0.35 17.37
N TYR A 309 4.78 -0.18 16.16
CA TYR A 309 3.82 -0.01 15.06
C TYR A 309 3.30 -1.38 14.63
N ALA A 310 2.00 -1.47 14.33
CA ALA A 310 1.37 -2.69 13.87
C ALA A 310 0.31 -2.41 12.79
N GLU A 311 0.09 -3.37 11.88
CA GLU A 311 -1.04 -3.38 10.95
C GLU A 311 -2.14 -4.31 11.47
N VAL A 312 -3.39 -3.85 11.45
CA VAL A 312 -4.56 -4.67 11.79
C VAL A 312 -4.74 -5.76 10.75
N VAL A 313 -4.84 -7.01 11.19
CA VAL A 313 -5.04 -8.17 10.32
C VAL A 313 -6.29 -8.97 10.69
N GLU A 314 -6.77 -9.75 9.73
CA GLU A 314 -7.78 -10.76 9.97
C GLU A 314 -7.06 -12.09 10.20
N ARG A 315 -7.36 -12.76 11.32
CA ARG A 315 -6.85 -14.10 11.65
C ARG A 315 -8.05 -14.99 11.91
N GLU A 316 -8.11 -16.12 11.22
CA GLU A 316 -9.22 -17.09 11.34
C GLU A 316 -10.61 -16.46 11.13
N GLY A 317 -10.72 -15.53 10.18
CA GLY A 317 -12.00 -14.87 9.87
C GLY A 317 -12.39 -13.74 10.81
N ARG A 318 -11.52 -13.34 11.77
CA ARG A 318 -11.82 -12.34 12.80
C ARG A 318 -10.72 -11.29 12.95
N ILE A 319 -11.15 -10.04 13.10
CA ILE A 319 -10.28 -8.91 13.47
C ILE A 319 -10.28 -8.74 15.00
N TYR A 320 -11.44 -8.92 15.62
CA TYR A 320 -11.66 -8.74 17.05
C TYR A 320 -11.93 -10.08 17.74
N TRP A 321 -11.47 -10.21 18.97
CA TRP A 321 -11.83 -11.28 19.89
C TRP A 321 -11.75 -10.78 21.34
N HIS A 322 -12.44 -11.49 22.22
CA HIS A 322 -12.52 -11.19 23.64
C HIS A 322 -12.01 -12.38 24.46
N ASP A 323 -11.28 -12.09 25.54
CA ASP A 323 -10.73 -13.08 26.47
C ASP A 323 -10.57 -12.46 27.86
N ASP A 324 -11.36 -12.96 28.81
CA ASP A 324 -11.41 -12.52 30.21
C ASP A 324 -10.13 -12.86 30.98
N ASP A 325 -9.40 -13.91 30.58
CA ASP A 325 -8.19 -14.37 31.28
C ASP A 325 -6.92 -13.65 30.79
N LEU A 326 -7.04 -12.78 29.76
CA LEU A 326 -5.92 -12.06 29.15
C LEU A 326 -5.97 -10.54 29.40
N LEU A 327 -6.45 -9.76 28.42
CA LEU A 327 -6.55 -8.29 28.48
C LEU A 327 -7.92 -7.78 28.00
N GLY A 328 -8.95 -8.65 28.03
CA GLY A 328 -10.30 -8.34 27.59
C GLY A 328 -10.42 -8.23 26.09
N HIS A 329 -10.36 -7.02 25.55
CA HIS A 329 -10.72 -6.71 24.17
C HIS A 329 -9.52 -6.66 23.24
N HIS A 330 -9.35 -7.63 22.34
CA HIS A 330 -8.17 -7.78 21.50
C HIS A 330 -8.47 -7.53 20.02
N ILE A 331 -7.51 -6.88 19.36
CA ILE A 331 -7.46 -6.72 17.90
C ILE A 331 -6.29 -7.52 17.37
N ASN A 332 -6.55 -8.40 16.40
CA ASN A 332 -5.51 -9.13 15.69
C ASN A 332 -4.63 -8.17 14.89
N VAL A 333 -3.33 -8.24 15.12
CA VAL A 333 -2.35 -7.40 14.42
C VAL A 333 -1.14 -8.21 13.98
N GLU A 334 -0.40 -7.65 13.03
CA GLU A 334 0.97 -8.02 12.72
C GLU A 334 1.87 -6.82 13.07
N PHE A 335 2.84 -7.04 13.95
CA PHE A 335 3.79 -6.00 14.36
C PHE A 335 4.76 -5.70 13.21
N ILE A 336 4.81 -4.43 12.82
CA ILE A 336 5.73 -3.91 11.81
C ILE A 336 7.10 -3.66 12.47
N GLU A 337 7.08 -3.00 13.62
CA GLU A 337 8.27 -2.69 14.42
C GLU A 337 7.88 -2.63 15.90
N ALA A 338 8.76 -3.08 16.80
CA ALA A 338 8.59 -3.00 18.25
C ALA A 338 9.95 -2.94 18.95
N GLY A 339 9.96 -2.56 20.24
CA GLY A 339 11.18 -2.53 21.06
C GLY A 339 12.06 -1.29 20.84
N PHE A 340 11.47 -0.20 20.34
CA PHE A 340 12.12 1.10 20.19
C PHE A 340 11.43 2.15 21.07
N VAL A 341 11.99 3.37 21.12
CA VAL A 341 11.33 4.54 21.67
C VAL A 341 11.44 5.67 20.67
N HIS A 342 10.30 6.17 20.17
CA HIS A 342 10.19 7.35 19.32
C HIS A 342 9.47 8.46 20.08
N GLU A 343 10.16 9.57 20.34
CA GLU A 343 9.63 10.72 21.07
C GLU A 343 9.16 11.79 20.08
N THR A 344 7.87 12.12 20.09
CA THR A 344 7.29 12.98 19.04
C THR A 344 7.05 14.43 19.47
N GLY A 345 7.13 14.73 20.78
CA GLY A 345 6.78 16.03 21.34
C GLY A 345 5.26 16.30 21.46
N GLU A 346 4.41 15.35 21.07
CA GLU A 346 2.95 15.52 21.03
C GLU A 346 2.24 15.05 22.31
N THR A 347 0.93 15.34 22.42
CA THR A 347 0.08 14.91 23.55
C THR A 347 -1.14 14.14 23.07
N TYR A 348 -1.24 12.87 23.50
CA TYR A 348 -2.38 11.98 23.28
C TYR A 348 -2.62 11.13 24.55
N ALA A 349 -3.18 11.73 25.60
CA ALA A 349 -3.25 11.11 26.94
C ALA A 349 -4.24 9.94 27.06
N GLY A 350 -5.35 9.96 26.31
CA GLY A 350 -6.37 8.89 26.33
C GLY A 350 -5.88 7.51 25.84
N THR A 351 -6.68 6.46 26.09
CA THR A 351 -6.35 5.07 25.73
C THR A 351 -6.25 4.84 24.23
N ILE A 352 -7.22 5.34 23.47
CA ILE A 352 -7.24 5.22 22.00
C ILE A 352 -7.58 6.55 21.34
N HIS A 353 -6.83 6.90 20.30
CA HIS A 353 -7.05 8.08 19.47
C HIS A 353 -7.05 7.69 18.01
N LYS A 354 -7.91 8.31 17.20
CA LYS A 354 -7.90 8.21 15.74
C LYS A 354 -7.38 9.52 15.15
N LEU A 355 -6.41 9.42 14.26
CA LEU A 355 -5.83 10.56 13.55
C LEU A 355 -6.11 10.47 12.05
N ALA A 356 -6.17 11.62 11.39
CA ALA A 356 -6.32 11.75 9.95
C ALA A 356 -5.38 12.86 9.41
N PRO A 357 -4.71 12.66 8.27
CA PRO A 357 -3.79 13.66 7.70
C PRO A 357 -4.43 15.04 7.54
N GLU A 358 -5.68 15.11 7.07
CA GLU A 358 -6.38 16.36 6.77
C GLU A 358 -6.77 17.13 8.04
N LYS A 359 -6.97 16.42 9.15
CA LYS A 359 -7.39 16.98 10.42
C LYS A 359 -6.21 17.34 11.33
N ASP A 360 -5.24 16.45 11.42
CA ASP A 360 -4.16 16.50 12.40
C ASP A 360 -2.84 17.07 11.82
N GLY A 361 -2.72 17.19 10.50
CA GLY A 361 -1.64 17.90 9.82
C GLY A 361 -0.24 17.42 10.23
N GLU A 362 0.64 18.34 10.61
CA GLU A 362 2.03 18.05 11.01
C GLU A 362 2.13 16.99 12.11
N LYS A 363 1.20 17.01 13.08
CA LYS A 363 1.18 16.03 14.19
C LYS A 363 0.99 14.61 13.69
N PHE A 364 0.15 14.44 12.67
CA PHE A 364 -0.04 13.15 12.02
C PHE A 364 1.28 12.66 11.41
N TYR A 365 2.00 13.52 10.69
CA TYR A 365 3.23 13.14 10.01
C TYR A 365 4.39 12.86 10.99
N LYS A 366 4.46 13.56 12.12
CA LYS A 366 5.41 13.22 13.20
C LYS A 366 5.25 11.82 13.77
N ILE A 367 4.03 11.28 13.73
CA ILE A 367 3.67 9.99 14.33
C ILE A 367 3.61 8.89 13.27
N PHE A 368 3.03 9.16 12.10
CA PHE A 368 2.74 8.17 11.08
C PHE A 368 3.37 8.46 9.73
N GLY A 369 4.15 9.53 9.54
CA GLY A 369 4.53 10.05 8.20
C GLY A 369 5.03 8.96 7.24
N TRP A 370 6.07 8.25 7.64
CA TRP A 370 6.63 7.12 6.89
C TRP A 370 5.66 5.92 6.75
N TYR A 371 4.82 5.71 7.76
CA TYR A 371 3.80 4.65 7.80
C TYR A 371 2.47 5.00 7.10
N SER A 372 2.31 6.24 6.62
CA SER A 372 1.04 6.77 6.12
C SER A 372 0.86 6.72 4.60
N GLY A 373 1.94 6.45 3.86
CA GLY A 373 1.93 6.29 2.40
C GLY A 373 1.53 7.53 1.59
N ASN A 374 1.24 8.68 2.22
CA ASN A 374 0.69 9.86 1.58
C ASN A 374 1.56 11.08 1.82
N GLN A 375 2.59 11.28 1.00
CA GLN A 375 3.08 12.62 0.69
C GLN A 375 3.93 12.56 -0.60
N TYR A 376 3.68 13.51 -1.50
CA TYR A 376 4.37 13.76 -2.78
C TYR A 376 3.97 12.92 -4.01
N ASN A 377 2.81 13.26 -4.59
CA ASN A 377 2.73 13.45 -6.04
C ASN A 377 3.31 14.85 -6.36
N ASP A 378 4.56 14.90 -6.81
CA ASP A 378 5.13 15.87 -7.77
C ASP A 378 6.65 15.89 -7.64
N VAL A 379 7.31 16.09 -8.79
CA VAL A 379 8.76 16.36 -9.01
C VAL A 379 9.67 15.15 -9.26
N PHE A 380 9.78 14.83 -10.57
CA PHE A 380 10.95 14.42 -11.39
C PHE A 380 11.89 13.24 -11.05
N ASP A 381 11.97 12.35 -12.05
CA ASP A 381 13.10 11.70 -12.75
C ASP A 381 14.17 10.84 -12.06
N GLU A 382 14.17 9.57 -12.52
CA GLU A 382 15.30 8.75 -13.03
C GLU A 382 16.43 8.27 -12.07
N GLU A 383 16.42 6.96 -11.72
CA GLU A 383 17.23 5.89 -12.36
C GLU A 383 17.12 4.52 -11.63
N GLU A 384 17.06 3.48 -12.47
CA GLU A 384 17.09 1.98 -12.39
C GLU A 384 18.17 1.29 -11.50
N GLU A 385 18.27 -0.04 -11.31
CA GLU A 385 17.35 -1.21 -11.24
C GLU A 385 17.99 -2.45 -10.49
N SER A 386 17.15 -3.45 -10.06
CA SER A 386 17.33 -4.87 -9.59
C SER A 386 18.28 -5.34 -8.42
N GLU A 387 17.77 -5.78 -7.26
CA GLU A 387 17.32 -7.17 -6.84
C GLU A 387 18.41 -8.04 -6.14
N PHE A 388 18.05 -8.68 -5.00
CA PHE A 388 18.71 -9.88 -4.48
C PHE A 388 17.79 -10.85 -3.72
N ASP A 389 18.08 -12.13 -3.94
CA ASP A 389 17.49 -13.36 -3.43
C ASP A 389 17.77 -13.65 -1.95
N ALA A 390 16.84 -14.37 -1.33
CA ALA A 390 16.98 -14.96 0.00
C ALA A 390 17.75 -16.30 -0.06
N VAL A 391 18.72 -16.49 0.83
CA VAL A 391 19.34 -17.79 1.12
C VAL A 391 19.21 -18.10 2.61
N ASN A 392 18.58 -19.24 2.92
CA ASN A 392 18.55 -19.87 4.23
C ASN A 392 19.86 -20.61 4.50
N VAL A 393 20.45 -20.44 5.69
CA VAL A 393 21.25 -21.48 6.38
C VAL A 393 21.16 -21.29 7.90
N GLU A 394 20.85 -22.37 8.62
CA GLU A 394 21.09 -22.60 10.06
C GLU A 394 21.90 -23.92 10.21
N PRO A 395 22.38 -24.34 11.40
CA PRO A 395 23.22 -23.65 12.39
C PRO A 395 24.38 -24.58 12.86
N THR A 396 25.28 -24.15 13.76
CA THR A 396 25.91 -25.06 14.75
C THR A 396 26.44 -24.33 15.99
N ASN A 397 26.34 -25.04 17.12
CA ASN A 397 26.44 -24.66 18.54
C ASN A 397 27.82 -24.25 19.08
N GLU A 398 27.84 -23.46 20.16
CA GLU A 398 28.20 -23.92 21.54
C GLU A 398 28.04 -22.82 22.61
N GLY A 399 27.37 -23.15 23.74
CA GLY A 399 27.40 -22.40 25.01
C GLY A 399 26.08 -21.76 25.48
N TYR A 400 25.20 -22.53 26.14
CA TYR A 400 23.79 -22.16 26.45
C TYR A 400 23.60 -21.52 27.84
N ASN A 401 23.09 -20.29 27.86
CA ASN A 401 22.23 -19.78 28.94
C ASN A 401 20.81 -19.78 28.38
N ASN A 402 19.82 -20.34 29.09
CA ASN A 402 18.42 -20.36 28.63
C ASN A 402 17.93 -18.94 28.33
N LYS A 403 17.94 -18.56 27.05
CA LYS A 403 17.26 -17.38 26.52
C LYS A 403 15.85 -17.81 26.14
N ILE A 404 14.89 -16.89 26.32
CA ILE A 404 13.52 -17.06 25.81
C ILE A 404 13.62 -17.33 24.29
N GLU A 405 13.09 -18.47 23.85
CA GLU A 405 13.18 -18.97 22.47
C GLU A 405 12.23 -18.23 21.49
N THR A 406 11.42 -17.27 21.96
CA THR A 406 10.55 -16.46 21.11
C THR A 406 11.30 -15.28 20.50
N SER A 407 12.11 -15.55 19.47
CA SER A 407 12.59 -14.49 18.59
C SER A 407 11.42 -13.79 17.92
N PHE A 408 11.43 -12.45 17.88
CA PHE A 408 10.50 -11.66 17.08
C PHE A 408 10.73 -11.95 15.58
N GLU A 409 10.12 -12.99 15.06
CA GLU A 409 10.10 -13.28 13.62
C GLU A 409 9.07 -12.37 12.95
N ARG A 410 9.55 -11.50 12.04
CA ARG A 410 8.67 -10.64 11.24
C ARG A 410 7.87 -11.51 10.28
N SER A 411 6.55 -11.37 10.31
CA SER A 411 5.70 -12.00 9.30
C SER A 411 5.94 -11.41 7.90
N ALA A 412 5.53 -12.14 6.87
CA ALA A 412 5.68 -11.70 5.48
C ALA A 412 5.05 -10.31 5.22
N ILE A 413 3.96 -9.98 5.90
CA ILE A 413 3.28 -8.66 5.78
C ILE A 413 4.17 -7.54 6.36
N ALA A 414 4.69 -7.74 7.58
CA ALA A 414 5.58 -6.79 8.23
C ALA A 414 6.86 -6.57 7.40
N SER A 415 7.44 -7.65 6.87
CA SER A 415 8.60 -7.57 5.97
C SER A 415 8.31 -6.74 4.71
N VAL A 416 7.15 -6.96 4.07
CA VAL A 416 6.74 -6.17 2.89
C VAL A 416 6.57 -4.68 3.21
N ILE A 417 6.01 -4.34 4.38
CA ILE A 417 5.84 -2.93 4.79
C ILE A 417 7.20 -2.28 5.04
N VAL A 418 8.08 -2.95 5.76
CA VAL A 418 9.44 -2.47 6.06
C VAL A 418 10.26 -2.28 4.78
N ASN A 419 10.20 -3.23 3.84
CA ASN A 419 10.91 -3.13 2.56
C ASN A 419 10.36 -1.98 1.70
N ARG A 420 9.04 -1.77 1.67
CA ARG A 420 8.44 -0.61 0.99
C ARG A 420 8.91 0.70 1.60
N LEU A 421 9.00 0.76 2.93
CA LEU A 421 9.48 1.95 3.62
C LEU A 421 10.95 2.22 3.33
N HIS A 422 11.80 1.20 3.39
CA HIS A 422 13.22 1.30 3.03
C HIS A 422 13.40 1.85 1.61
N ASN A 423 12.76 1.23 0.61
CA ASN A 423 12.81 1.68 -0.78
C ASN A 423 12.33 3.14 -0.94
N ARG A 424 11.29 3.54 -0.18
CA ARG A 424 10.76 4.91 -0.21
C ARG A 424 11.78 5.91 0.34
N ILE A 425 12.40 5.61 1.48
CA ILE A 425 13.45 6.46 2.08
C ILE A 425 14.64 6.55 1.12
N GLN A 426 15.10 5.42 0.58
CA GLN A 426 16.25 5.36 -0.32
C GLN A 426 16.05 6.23 -1.57
N ASN A 427 14.94 6.02 -2.28
CA ASN A 427 14.67 6.76 -3.50
C ASN A 427 14.59 8.27 -3.24
N ARG A 428 13.91 8.69 -2.16
CA ARG A 428 13.79 10.10 -1.78
C ARG A 428 15.10 10.71 -1.32
N PHE A 429 15.93 9.95 -0.61
CA PHE A 429 17.23 10.40 -0.13
C PHE A 429 18.22 10.57 -1.30
N ILE A 430 18.22 9.66 -2.28
CA ILE A 430 19.04 9.80 -3.50
C ILE A 430 18.60 11.06 -4.28
N GLN A 431 17.30 11.32 -4.41
CA GLN A 431 16.79 12.55 -5.02
C GLN A 431 17.28 13.80 -4.29
N TYR A 432 17.25 13.78 -2.95
CA TYR A 432 17.81 14.86 -2.12
C TYR A 432 19.29 15.08 -2.43
N LEU A 433 20.10 14.00 -2.47
CA LEU A 433 21.54 14.11 -2.77
C LEU A 433 21.80 14.70 -4.16
N LYS A 434 21.13 14.18 -5.21
CA LYS A 434 21.26 14.68 -6.60
C LYS A 434 20.88 16.16 -6.69
N LYS A 435 19.82 16.60 -5.99
CA LYS A 435 19.35 17.99 -6.00
C LYS A 435 20.27 18.94 -5.23
N THR A 436 20.76 18.53 -4.07
CA THR A 436 21.59 19.38 -3.20
C THR A 436 23.05 19.44 -3.68
N TYR A 437 23.54 18.39 -4.33
CA TYR A 437 24.93 18.27 -4.77
C TYR A 437 25.00 17.90 -6.26
N PRO A 438 24.58 18.80 -7.17
CA PRO A 438 24.48 18.51 -8.60
C PRO A 438 25.84 18.19 -9.26
N ASP A 439 26.94 18.70 -8.70
CA ASP A 439 28.30 18.46 -9.21
C ASP A 439 28.96 17.20 -8.63
N HIS A 440 28.27 16.47 -7.72
CA HIS A 440 28.77 15.23 -7.13
C HIS A 440 28.16 14.03 -7.85
N LEU A 441 28.93 12.95 -7.98
CA LEU A 441 28.36 11.69 -8.43
C LEU A 441 27.56 11.08 -7.27
N CYS A 442 26.25 11.00 -7.43
CA CYS A 442 25.33 10.42 -6.45
C CYS A 442 24.67 9.18 -7.06
N SER A 443 24.90 8.01 -6.46
CA SER A 443 24.38 6.73 -6.95
C SER A 443 23.78 5.90 -5.80
N GLY A 444 22.89 4.97 -6.13
CA GLY A 444 22.52 3.85 -5.27
C GLY A 444 22.75 2.57 -6.05
N GLU A 445 23.54 1.63 -5.53
CA GLU A 445 23.80 0.36 -6.21
C GLU A 445 22.90 -0.71 -5.61
N LYS A 446 21.95 -1.18 -6.43
CA LYS A 446 20.82 -2.04 -6.08
C LYS A 446 21.17 -3.41 -5.46
N ARG A 447 22.47 -3.76 -5.39
CA ARG A 447 22.99 -5.06 -4.93
C ARG A 447 23.99 -4.97 -3.77
N PHE A 448 24.52 -3.78 -3.47
CA PHE A 448 25.64 -3.67 -2.53
C PHE A 448 25.70 -2.38 -1.73
N ILE A 449 25.12 -1.25 -2.14
CA ILE A 449 25.23 0.01 -1.37
C ILE A 449 23.95 0.82 -1.53
N ASP A 450 23.27 1.12 -0.43
CA ASP A 450 22.00 1.87 -0.45
C ASP A 450 22.14 3.25 -1.11
N ALA A 451 23.14 4.04 -0.73
CA ALA A 451 23.51 5.26 -1.45
C ALA A 451 24.98 5.61 -1.29
N LYS A 452 25.54 6.30 -2.28
CA LYS A 452 26.92 6.75 -2.32
C LYS A 452 27.02 8.13 -2.96
N ARG A 453 27.84 8.99 -2.38
CA ARG A 453 28.17 10.32 -2.91
C ARG A 453 29.67 10.45 -3.06
N ILE A 454 30.13 10.82 -4.25
CA ILE A 454 31.55 11.06 -4.54
C ILE A 454 31.72 12.53 -4.86
N SER A 455 32.49 13.24 -4.04
CA SER A 455 32.96 14.59 -4.32
C SER A 455 34.41 14.55 -4.83
N PRO A 456 34.99 15.68 -5.27
CA PRO A 456 36.43 15.75 -5.55
C PRO A 456 37.30 15.33 -4.37
N GLU A 457 36.88 15.62 -3.14
CA GLU A 457 37.66 15.48 -1.90
C GLU A 457 37.44 14.15 -1.16
N GLU A 458 36.22 13.61 -1.15
CA GLU A 458 35.88 12.42 -0.35
C GLU A 458 34.85 11.50 -1.03
N ILE A 459 34.73 10.28 -0.50
CA ILE A 459 33.64 9.35 -0.77
C ILE A 459 32.79 9.20 0.48
N ILE A 460 31.49 9.40 0.34
CA ILE A 460 30.53 9.16 1.42
C ILE A 460 29.67 7.97 1.05
N ILE A 461 29.62 7.00 1.95
CA ILE A 461 28.82 5.79 1.83
C ILE A 461 27.68 5.90 2.83
N TYR A 462 26.45 5.74 2.35
CA TYR A 462 25.24 5.81 3.14
C TYR A 462 24.57 4.44 3.20
N GLU A 463 24.13 4.08 4.39
CA GLU A 463 23.31 2.90 4.64
C GLU A 463 21.98 3.35 5.22
N ILE A 464 20.88 2.93 4.61
CA ILE A 464 19.56 3.48 4.87
C ILE A 464 18.77 2.44 5.64
N LYS A 465 18.22 2.81 6.79
CA LYS A 465 17.40 1.91 7.60
C LYS A 465 16.03 2.52 7.90
N PRO A 466 14.94 1.74 7.75
CA PRO A 466 13.58 2.25 7.90
C PRO A 466 13.08 2.23 9.35
N PHE A 467 13.97 2.07 10.33
CA PHE A 467 13.58 1.87 11.73
C PHE A 467 13.29 3.20 12.42
N ALA A 468 12.29 3.20 13.29
CA ALA A 468 11.84 4.42 13.94
C ALA A 468 12.91 5.06 14.85
N SER A 469 13.85 4.29 15.42
CA SER A 469 14.94 4.84 16.23
C SER A 469 16.29 4.83 15.51
N ALA A 470 17.10 5.85 15.81
CA ALA A 470 18.47 5.95 15.32
C ALA A 470 19.34 4.80 15.84
N TYR A 471 19.18 4.37 17.10
CA TYR A 471 19.85 3.18 17.64
C TYR A 471 19.61 1.92 16.80
N SER A 472 18.36 1.63 16.43
CA SER A 472 18.01 0.47 15.62
C SER A 472 18.60 0.58 14.21
N CYS A 473 18.57 1.78 13.62
CA CYS A 473 19.21 2.05 12.33
C CYS A 473 20.71 1.76 12.38
N ILE A 474 21.41 2.30 13.38
CA ILE A 474 22.87 2.12 13.54
C ILE A 474 23.18 0.64 13.76
N ARG A 475 22.53 -0.02 14.72
CA ARG A 475 22.80 -1.41 15.08
C ARG A 475 22.62 -2.37 13.90
N GLN A 476 21.61 -2.13 13.06
CA GLN A 476 21.31 -3.01 11.92
C GLN A 476 22.09 -2.65 10.64
N GLY A 477 22.54 -1.40 10.49
CA GLY A 477 23.23 -0.94 9.29
C GLY A 477 24.75 -0.89 9.37
N ILE A 478 25.33 -0.73 10.57
CA ILE A 478 26.78 -0.48 10.71
C ILE A 478 27.66 -1.61 10.14
N GLY A 479 27.23 -2.86 10.27
CA GLY A 479 27.96 -4.00 9.69
C GLY A 479 28.00 -3.95 8.16
N GLN A 480 26.91 -3.49 7.53
CA GLN A 480 26.83 -3.32 6.08
C GLN A 480 27.75 -2.18 5.63
N LEU A 481 27.78 -1.06 6.35
CA LEU A 481 28.75 0.02 6.08
C LEU A 481 30.20 -0.45 6.12
N PHE A 482 30.57 -1.35 7.05
CA PHE A 482 31.92 -1.91 7.09
C PHE A 482 32.21 -2.84 5.91
N ASP A 483 31.23 -3.63 5.49
CA ASP A 483 31.35 -4.45 4.30
C ASP A 483 31.57 -3.59 3.05
N TYR A 484 30.82 -2.50 2.91
CA TYR A 484 30.96 -1.57 1.79
C TYR A 484 32.30 -0.85 1.82
N LEU A 485 32.74 -0.43 3.01
CA LEU A 485 34.03 0.22 3.20
C LEU A 485 35.19 -0.73 2.86
N HIS A 486 35.06 -2.03 3.16
CA HIS A 486 36.06 -3.04 2.81
C HIS A 486 36.20 -3.22 1.28
N HIS A 487 35.08 -3.16 0.56
CA HIS A 487 35.04 -3.33 -0.90
C HIS A 487 35.41 -2.04 -1.68
N GLU A 488 35.44 -0.88 -1.03
CA GLU A 488 35.79 0.41 -1.65
C GLU A 488 37.31 0.55 -1.88
N LYS A 489 37.73 0.40 -3.14
CA LYS A 489 39.15 0.38 -3.54
C LYS A 489 39.77 1.76 -3.77
N SER A 490 38.98 2.83 -3.83
CA SER A 490 39.50 4.19 -4.02
C SER A 490 40.42 4.61 -2.88
N ASN A 491 41.45 5.40 -3.17
CA ASN A 491 42.33 5.98 -2.13
C ASN A 491 41.79 7.27 -1.50
N LYS A 492 40.66 7.80 -2.01
CA LYS A 492 40.03 9.00 -1.42
C LYS A 492 39.69 8.78 0.06
N PRO A 493 39.72 9.83 0.91
CA PRO A 493 39.11 9.80 2.23
C PRO A 493 37.66 9.28 2.15
N LYS A 494 37.27 8.43 3.11
CA LYS A 494 35.91 7.90 3.20
C LYS A 494 35.22 8.38 4.46
N ARG A 495 33.91 8.58 4.36
CA ARG A 495 33.00 8.82 5.47
C ARG A 495 31.81 7.86 5.33
N ILE A 496 31.38 7.27 6.44
CA ILE A 496 30.26 6.33 6.47
C ILE A 496 29.12 6.91 7.29
N ILE A 497 27.89 6.82 6.79
CA ILE A 497 26.73 7.48 7.40
C ILE A 497 25.54 6.53 7.42
N ILE A 498 24.86 6.44 8.57
CA ILE A 498 23.55 5.80 8.66
C ILE A 498 22.48 6.85 8.40
N VAL A 499 21.51 6.54 7.56
CA VAL A 499 20.35 7.40 7.29
C VAL A 499 19.11 6.73 7.84
N GLY A 500 18.35 7.46 8.67
CA GLY A 500 17.11 6.97 9.28
C GLY A 500 15.99 8.02 9.24
N PRO A 501 14.75 7.60 9.52
CA PRO A 501 13.56 8.42 9.36
C PRO A 501 13.36 9.51 10.42
N ASN A 502 13.99 9.39 11.59
CA ASN A 502 13.72 10.24 12.76
C ASN A 502 15.00 10.79 13.39
N GLU A 503 14.88 11.93 14.09
CA GLU A 503 15.96 12.50 14.88
C GLU A 503 16.36 11.56 16.06
N PRO A 504 17.65 11.45 16.39
CA PRO A 504 18.11 10.67 17.54
C PRO A 504 17.65 11.29 18.87
N THR A 505 17.24 10.43 19.79
CA THR A 505 17.01 10.81 21.20
C THR A 505 18.33 11.13 21.91
N SER A 506 18.24 11.67 23.13
CA SER A 506 19.44 11.88 23.97
C SER A 506 20.22 10.59 24.26
N ALA A 507 19.55 9.43 24.29
CA ALA A 507 20.21 8.13 24.45
C ALA A 507 20.90 7.69 23.15
N ASP A 508 20.24 7.86 22.01
CA ASP A 508 20.82 7.56 20.69
C ASP A 508 22.08 8.40 20.43
N LEU A 509 22.09 9.68 20.82
CA LEU A 509 23.24 10.56 20.68
C LEU A 509 24.46 10.10 21.49
N LYS A 510 24.24 9.56 22.70
CA LYS A 510 25.33 8.97 23.51
C LYS A 510 25.91 7.74 22.81
N PHE A 511 25.04 6.86 22.31
CA PHE A 511 25.46 5.67 21.57
C PHE A 511 26.22 6.03 20.28
N LEU A 512 25.74 7.02 19.51
CA LEU A 512 26.41 7.53 18.33
C LEU A 512 27.81 8.08 18.65
N HIS A 513 27.96 8.81 19.76
CA HIS A 513 29.25 9.32 20.22
C HIS A 513 30.21 8.18 20.57
N GLU A 514 29.77 7.17 21.31
CA GLU A 514 30.59 6.00 21.66
C GLU A 514 31.11 5.27 20.41
N ILE A 515 30.24 5.06 19.41
CA ILE A 515 30.66 4.44 18.14
C ILE A 515 31.72 5.30 17.43
N ARG A 516 31.56 6.62 17.38
CA ARG A 516 32.53 7.53 16.75
C ARG A 516 33.92 7.45 17.36
N GLU A 517 34.01 7.41 18.69
CA GLU A 517 35.29 7.31 19.39
C GLU A 517 36.01 5.99 19.12
N MET A 518 35.27 4.92 18.82
CA MET A 518 35.83 3.61 18.49
C MET A 518 36.29 3.48 17.04
N LEU A 519 35.70 4.25 16.11
CA LEU A 519 35.94 4.10 14.68
C LEU A 519 37.07 5.00 14.18
N LYS A 520 37.94 4.41 13.37
CA LYS A 520 39.03 5.13 12.68
C LYS A 520 38.55 5.83 11.40
N VAL A 521 37.30 5.63 11.02
CA VAL A 521 36.65 6.24 9.84
C VAL A 521 35.59 7.23 10.33
N PRO A 522 35.48 8.43 9.74
CA PRO A 522 34.38 9.35 10.06
C PRO A 522 33.02 8.67 9.95
N PHE A 523 32.27 8.68 11.05
CA PHE A 523 30.95 8.08 11.16
C PHE A 523 29.89 9.12 11.55
N GLY A 524 28.70 9.05 10.97
CA GLY A 524 27.61 9.95 11.29
C GLY A 524 26.22 9.35 11.13
N TYR A 525 25.22 10.10 11.59
CA TYR A 525 23.82 9.77 11.40
C TYR A 525 23.08 10.94 10.74
N ILE A 526 22.21 10.64 9.79
CA ILE A 526 21.31 11.61 9.18
C ILE A 526 19.87 11.22 9.49
N ALA A 527 19.14 12.16 10.10
CA ALA A 527 17.68 12.12 10.13
C ALA A 527 17.15 12.71 8.81
N PHE A 528 16.41 11.92 8.04
CA PHE A 528 15.82 12.36 6.78
C PHE A 528 14.32 12.64 6.96
N ASP A 529 13.95 13.89 6.72
CA ASP A 529 12.56 14.35 6.75
C ASP A 529 11.93 14.16 5.37
N GLU A 530 11.02 13.19 5.28
CA GLU A 530 10.28 12.93 4.05
C GLU A 530 9.44 14.13 3.59
N ALA A 531 8.77 14.78 4.54
CA ALA A 531 7.76 15.79 4.25
C ALA A 531 8.38 17.04 3.65
N ASN A 532 9.61 17.36 4.04
CA ASN A 532 10.32 18.54 3.56
C ASN A 532 11.44 18.21 2.58
N VAL A 533 11.72 16.91 2.36
CA VAL A 533 12.87 16.42 1.58
C VAL A 533 14.15 17.12 2.05
N SER A 534 14.37 17.06 3.37
CA SER A 534 15.47 17.74 4.05
C SER A 534 16.19 16.80 5.01
N VAL A 535 17.39 17.16 5.42
CA VAL A 535 18.21 16.36 6.33
C VAL A 535 18.66 17.16 7.53
N LYS A 536 18.87 16.46 8.64
CA LYS A 536 19.62 16.96 9.78
C LYS A 536 20.70 15.94 10.13
N GLU A 537 21.95 16.40 10.08
CA GLU A 537 23.14 15.59 10.36
C GLU A 537 23.49 15.68 11.85
N TYR A 538 23.87 14.54 12.42
CA TYR A 538 24.23 14.35 13.81
C TYR A 538 25.56 13.66 13.92
#